data_AF-A0A349R2R3-F1
#
_entry.id   AF-A0A349R2R3-F1
#
_cell.length_a   1.000
_cell.length_b   1.000
_cell.length_c   1.000
_cell.angle_alpha   90.00
_cell.angle_beta   90.00
_cell.angle_gamma   90.00
#
_symmetry.space_group_name_H-M   'P 1'
#
loop_
_entity.id
_entity.type
_entity.pdbx_description
1 polymer ?
#
loop_
_entity_poly.entity_id
_entity_poly.type
_entity_poly.pdbx_seq_one_letter_code
_entity_poly.pdbx_strand_id
1 'polypeptide(L)' 'DKKVDRLIELNVQEQVFNLCATSIIQNAWKERDDLAVHGMIINIGTGELIDQHCTFTNNDELGEVFAYK' A
#
# COMPACT_ATOMS: atom_id res chain seq x y z
N ASP A 1 -5.76 -13.07 19.28
CA ASP A 1 -4.47 -12.36 19.15
C ASP A 1 -3.85 -12.66 17.79
N LYS A 2 -3.13 -13.77 17.58
CA LYS A 2 -2.49 -14.08 16.26
C LYS A 2 -3.38 -13.98 15.01
N LYS A 3 -4.67 -14.35 15.11
CA LYS A 3 -5.62 -14.20 14.00
C LYS A 3 -5.98 -12.74 13.70
N VAL A 4 -6.10 -11.92 14.75
CA VAL A 4 -6.37 -10.49 14.62
C VAL A 4 -5.16 -9.79 14.06
N ASP A 5 -3.96 -10.12 14.56
CA ASP A 5 -2.70 -9.57 14.03
C ASP A 5 -2.57 -9.86 12.53
N ARG A 6 -2.81 -11.13 12.13
CA ARG A 6 -2.80 -11.51 10.71
C ARG A 6 -3.86 -10.78 9.88
N LEU A 7 -5.05 -10.52 10.45
CA LEU A 7 -6.09 -9.75 9.77
C LEU A 7 -5.68 -8.29 9.58
N ILE A 8 -4.98 -7.69 10.55
CA ILE A 8 -4.45 -6.33 10.46
C ILE A 8 -3.40 -6.25 9.34
N GLU A 9 -2.45 -7.19 9.30
CA GLU A 9 -1.44 -7.27 8.22
C GLU A 9 -2.10 -7.34 6.84
N LEU A 10 -3.05 -8.27 6.66
CA LEU A 10 -3.78 -8.42 5.40
C LEU A 10 -4.59 -7.17 5.06
N ASN A 11 -5.19 -6.53 6.05
CA ASN A 11 -5.97 -5.32 5.84
C ASN A 11 -5.09 -4.15 5.39
N VAL A 12 -3.87 -4.00 5.93
CA VAL A 12 -2.92 -2.97 5.48
C VAL A 12 -2.47 -3.24 4.05
N GLN A 13 -2.09 -4.48 3.73
CA GLN A 13 -1.68 -4.87 2.37
C GLN A 13 -2.79 -4.58 1.35
N GLU A 14 -4.02 -4.98 1.66
CA GLU A 14 -5.19 -4.78 0.79
C GLU A 14 -5.54 -3.28 0.64
N GLN A 15 -5.48 -2.50 1.71
CA GLN A 15 -5.79 -1.06 1.63
C GLN A 15 -4.72 -0.26 0.86
N VAL A 16 -3.44 -0.60 1.02
CA VAL A 16 -2.36 -0.01 0.22
C VAL A 16 -2.61 -0.30 -1.26
N PHE A 17 -2.92 -1.56 -1.61
CA PHE A 17 -3.24 -1.92 -2.99
C PHE A 17 -4.44 -1.14 -3.54
N ASN A 18 -5.54 -1.08 -2.78
CA ASN A 18 -6.74 -0.34 -3.19
C ASN A 18 -6.49 1.15 -3.39
N LEU A 19 -5.62 1.77 -2.57
CA LEU A 19 -5.20 3.16 -2.76
C LEU A 19 -4.40 3.33 -4.07
N CYS A 20 -3.46 2.44 -4.32
CA CYS A 20 -2.66 2.43 -5.55
C CYS A 20 -3.53 2.25 -6.81
N ALA A 21 -4.63 1.51 -6.71
CA ALA A 21 -5.58 1.31 -7.80
C ALA A 21 -6.44 2.55 -8.12
N THR A 22 -6.42 3.61 -7.30
CA THR A 22 -7.20 4.83 -7.57
C THR A 22 -6.62 5.65 -8.73
N SER A 23 -7.47 6.33 -9.50
CA SER A 23 -7.02 7.20 -10.59
C SER A 23 -6.11 8.34 -10.12
N ILE A 24 -6.28 8.82 -8.88
CA ILE A 24 -5.45 9.89 -8.31
C ILE A 24 -3.99 9.44 -8.21
N ILE A 25 -3.75 8.25 -7.63
CA ILE A 25 -2.39 7.72 -7.48
C ILE A 25 -1.81 7.34 -8.84
N GLN A 26 -2.58 6.64 -9.68
CA GLN A 26 -2.08 6.23 -10.99
C GLN A 26 -1.73 7.40 -11.90
N ASN A 27 -2.54 8.47 -11.89
CA ASN A 27 -2.23 9.69 -12.65
C ASN A 27 -1.00 10.40 -12.08
N ALA A 28 -0.84 10.46 -10.75
CA ALA A 28 0.36 11.02 -10.15
C ALA A 28 1.62 10.27 -10.63
N TRP A 29 1.61 8.94 -10.64
CA TRP A 29 2.74 8.15 -11.16
C TRP A 29 2.97 8.29 -12.68
N LYS A 30 1.98 8.72 -13.46
CA LYS A 30 2.17 9.06 -14.88
C LYS A 30 2.89 10.41 -15.07
N GLU A 31 2.72 11.33 -14.12
CA GLU A 31 3.22 12.71 -14.23
C GLU A 31 4.54 12.94 -13.46
N ARG A 32 4.79 12.17 -12.39
CA ARG A 32 5.94 12.32 -11.49
C ARG A 32 6.45 10.98 -10.97
N ASP A 33 7.75 10.92 -10.66
CA ASP A 33 8.49 9.72 -10.24
C ASP A 33 8.90 9.72 -8.75
N ASP A 34 8.51 10.75 -7.99
CA ASP A 34 8.87 10.95 -6.58
C ASP A 34 7.71 10.64 -5.61
N LEU A 35 6.77 9.78 -6.00
CA LEU A 35 5.67 9.31 -5.15
C LEU A 35 5.86 7.83 -4.79
N ALA A 36 5.84 7.52 -3.49
CA ALA A 36 5.82 6.16 -2.97
C ALA A 36 4.67 5.97 -1.98
N VAL A 37 4.00 4.82 -2.03
CA VAL A 37 2.94 4.43 -1.10
C VAL A 37 3.44 3.25 -0.28
N HIS A 38 3.42 3.37 1.06
CA HIS A 38 3.94 2.38 1.99
C HIS A 38 2.84 1.84 2.91
N GLY A 39 2.85 0.54 3.18
CA GLY A 39 2.05 -0.07 4.24
C GLY A 39 2.84 -0.20 5.54
N MET A 40 2.32 0.40 6.61
CA MET A 40 2.94 0.34 7.94
C MET A 40 1.89 0.04 9.02
N ILE A 41 2.30 -0.67 10.06
CA ILE A 41 1.52 -0.88 11.27
C ILE A 41 2.21 -0.17 12.41
N ILE A 42 1.46 0.54 13.25
CA ILE A 42 1.98 1.08 14.50
C ILE A 42 1.46 0.29 15.69
N ASN A 43 2.36 -0.19 16.53
CA ASN A 43 1.98 -0.74 17.83
C ASN A 43 1.73 0.41 18.80
N ILE A 44 0.47 0.59 19.21
CA ILE A 44 0.07 1.71 20.10
C ILE A 44 0.67 1.59 21.51
N GLY A 45 0.95 0.37 21.98
CA GLY A 45 1.52 0.16 23.31
C GLY A 45 3.02 0.47 23.37
N THR A 46 3.76 0.20 22.29
CA THR A 46 5.23 0.36 22.25
C THR A 46 5.69 1.57 21.43
N GLY A 47 4.83 2.09 20.56
CA GLY A 47 5.18 3.08 19.54
C GLY A 47 5.96 2.52 18.36
N GLU A 48 6.18 1.21 18.29
CA GLU A 48 6.94 0.58 17.23
C GLU A 48 6.22 0.68 15.88
N LEU A 49 6.94 1.12 14.86
CA LEU A 49 6.47 1.17 13.47
C LEU A 49 7.00 -0.04 12.72
N ILE A 50 6.09 -0.90 12.25
CA ILE A 50 6.37 -2.17 11.61
C ILE A 50 6.08 -2.02 10.11
N ASP A 51 7.14 -2.06 9.31
CA ASP A 51 7.02 -2.09 7.85
C ASP A 51 6.35 -3.39 7.39
N GLN A 52 5.36 -3.29 6.50
CA GLN A 52 4.66 -4.46 5.95
C GLN A 52 5.26 -4.96 4.63
N HIS A 53 6.39 -4.38 4.22
CA HIS A 53 7.10 -4.72 2.99
C HIS A 53 6.22 -4.62 1.73
N CYS A 54 5.18 -3.78 1.77
CA CYS A 54 4.36 -3.43 0.63
C CYS A 54 4.56 -1.95 0.30
N THR A 55 5.53 -1.69 -0.57
CA THR A 55 5.83 -0.36 -1.08
C THR A 55 5.63 -0.35 -2.58
N PHE A 56 4.81 0.58 -3.07
CA PHE A 56 4.55 0.79 -4.49
C PHE A 56 5.14 2.14 -4.90
N THR A 57 5.83 2.18 -6.04
CA THR A 57 6.51 3.39 -6.55
C THR A 57 6.07 3.78 -7.96
N ASN A 58 5.31 2.94 -8.64
CA ASN A 58 4.82 3.16 -9.99
C ASN A 58 3.61 2.26 -10.30
N ASN A 59 3.07 2.38 -11.52
CA ASN A 59 1.94 1.60 -12.00
C ASN A 59 2.30 0.15 -12.40
N ASP A 60 3.57 -0.22 -12.57
CA ASP A 60 3.99 -1.51 -13.15
C ASP A 60 3.69 -2.69 -12.22
N GLU A 61 3.64 -2.43 -10.91
CA GLU A 61 3.31 -3.43 -9.88
C GLU A 61 1.80 -3.66 -9.75
N LEU A 62 0.97 -2.85 -10.39
CA LEU A 62 -0.48 -3.08 -10.48
C LEU A 62 -0.76 -4.04 -11.64
N GLY A 63 -1.33 -5.21 -11.34
CA GLY A 63 -1.66 -6.19 -12.37
C GLY A 63 -2.53 -5.60 -13.50
N GLU A 64 -2.45 -6.17 -14.71
CA GLU A 64 -3.01 -5.59 -15.95
C GLU A 64 -4.50 -5.18 -15.87
N VAL A 65 -5.27 -5.79 -14.97
CA VAL A 65 -6.70 -5.48 -14.75
C VAL A 65 -6.91 -4.09 -14.12
N PHE A 66 -5.91 -3.59 -13.38
CA PHE A 66 -6.01 -2.35 -12.61
C PHE A 66 -5.24 -1.19 -13.22
N ALA A 67 -4.42 -1.42 -14.25
CA ALA A 67 -3.73 -0.36 -14.97
C ALA A 67 -4.75 0.52 -15.74
N TYR A 68 -4.96 1.75 -15.26
CA TYR A 68 -5.81 2.73 -15.89
C TYR A 68 -5.13 3.21 -17.17
N LYS A 69 -5.66 2.85 -18.34
CA LYS A 69 -5.18 3.31 -19.66
C LYS A 69 -5.47 4.79 -19.84
#